data_AF-A0A7X0AZC5-F1
#
_entry.id   AF-A0A7X0AZC5-F1
#
_cell.length_a   1.000
_cell.length_b   1.000
_cell.length_c   1.000
_cell.angle_alpha   90.00
_cell.angle_beta   90.00
_cell.angle_gamma   90.00
#
_symmetry.space_group_name_H-M   'P 1'
#
loop_
_entity.id
_entity.type
_entity.pdbx_description
1 polymer ?
#
loop_
_entity_poly.entity_id
_entity_poly.type
_entity_poly.pdbx_seq_one_letter_code
_entity_poly.pdbx_strand_id
1 'polypeptide(L)'
;MKKVSGQLSLLGDSIINAKQCNYSLIKIGGQILPKVVVPIGLNNFLDVDADGVTTLHYVKLFYTSPLIIGIETPSGERYYAKTNAFTSLIILICSIILIPFLGLGLLFLPAAFAVIATDIAGGQLQDQGFTPVK
;
A
#
# COMPACT_ATOMS: atom_id res chain seq x y z
N MET A 1 2.14 -9.63 -3.91
CA MET A 1 0.88 -8.88 -3.78
C MET A 1 -0.24 -9.85 -3.40
N LYS A 2 -1.18 -9.44 -2.54
CA LYS A 2 -2.40 -10.20 -2.21
C LYS A 2 -3.62 -9.40 -2.63
N LYS A 3 -4.71 -10.09 -2.97
CA LYS A 3 -6.00 -9.48 -3.30
C LYS A 3 -7.10 -10.02 -2.40
N VAL A 4 -8.06 -9.17 -2.07
CA VAL A 4 -9.25 -9.56 -1.31
C VAL A 4 -10.45 -8.76 -1.82
N SER A 5 -11.59 -9.43 -2.01
CA SER A 5 -12.80 -8.83 -2.56
C SER A 5 -13.96 -9.01 -1.60
N GLY A 6 -14.82 -8.01 -1.50
CA GLY A 6 -16.04 -8.08 -0.70
C GLY A 6 -16.59 -6.69 -0.36
N GLN A 7 -17.67 -6.68 0.41
CA GLN A 7 -18.22 -5.43 0.93
C GLN A 7 -17.27 -4.82 1.95
N LEU A 8 -17.01 -3.52 1.81
CA LEU A 8 -16.04 -2.79 2.61
C LEU A 8 -16.70 -2.26 3.89
N SER A 9 -15.99 -2.35 5.01
CA SER A 9 -16.33 -1.60 6.23
C SER A 9 -15.04 -1.10 6.87
N LEU A 10 -14.96 0.22 7.06
CA LEU A 10 -13.79 0.91 7.60
C LEU A 10 -14.04 1.22 9.08
N LEU A 11 -13.06 0.93 9.93
CA LEU A 11 -13.17 1.14 11.37
C LEU A 11 -11.91 1.81 11.91
N GLY A 12 -12.12 3.04 12.43
CA GLY A 12 -11.12 3.87 13.08
C GLY A 12 -10.04 4.34 12.11
N ASP A 13 -10.15 5.56 11.60
CA ASP A 13 -9.15 6.19 10.76
C ASP A 13 -8.28 7.16 11.56
N SER A 14 -7.04 7.30 11.12
CA SER A 14 -6.11 8.30 11.62
C SER A 14 -5.19 8.73 10.47
N ILE A 15 -5.18 10.01 10.18
CA ILE A 15 -4.26 10.58 9.20
C ILE A 15 -2.89 10.64 9.85
N ILE A 16 -1.92 9.88 9.33
CA ILE A 16 -0.54 9.86 9.85
C ILE A 16 0.23 11.06 9.28
N ASN A 17 0.05 11.32 7.98
CA ASN A 17 0.72 12.38 7.25
C ASN A 17 -0.08 12.72 5.98
N ALA A 18 0.35 13.75 5.25
CA ALA A 18 -0.29 14.20 4.02
C ALA A 18 -0.29 13.17 2.87
N LYS A 19 0.28 11.98 3.05
CA LYS A 19 0.40 10.92 2.02
C LYS A 19 -0.27 9.61 2.42
N GLN A 20 -0.59 9.40 3.70
CA GLN A 20 -1.02 8.11 4.24
C GLN A 20 -2.03 8.26 5.38
N CYS A 21 -3.08 7.45 5.29
CA CYS A 21 -4.08 7.20 6.32
C CYS A 21 -3.84 5.82 6.93
N ASN A 22 -3.99 5.70 8.25
CA ASN A 22 -4.00 4.42 8.96
C ASN A 22 -5.41 4.09 9.41
N TYR A 23 -5.88 2.92 8.99
CA TYR A 23 -7.07 2.30 9.55
C TYR A 23 -6.69 1.30 10.63
N SER A 24 -7.34 1.43 11.79
CA SER A 24 -7.23 0.44 12.86
C SER A 24 -7.69 -0.93 12.36
N LEU A 25 -8.77 -0.93 11.57
CA LEU A 25 -9.35 -2.15 11.01
C LEU A 25 -10.07 -1.86 9.68
N ILE A 26 -9.80 -2.68 8.67
CA ILE A 26 -10.59 -2.75 7.44
C ILE A 26 -11.19 -4.14 7.37
N LYS A 27 -12.52 -4.22 7.36
CA LYS A 27 -13.25 -5.45 7.07
C LYS A 27 -13.63 -5.44 5.60
N ILE A 28 -13.39 -6.55 4.92
CA ILE A 28 -13.74 -6.72 3.52
C ILE A 28 -14.31 -8.12 3.31
N GLY A 29 -15.61 -8.19 3.04
CA GLY A 29 -16.37 -9.45 3.07
C GLY A 29 -16.22 -10.16 4.41
N GLY A 30 -15.64 -11.37 4.39
CA GLY A 30 -15.37 -12.19 5.59
C GLY A 30 -13.98 -11.99 6.20
N GLN A 31 -13.11 -11.15 5.61
CA GLN A 31 -11.75 -10.94 6.11
C GLN A 31 -11.62 -9.65 6.90
N ILE A 32 -10.76 -9.70 7.92
CA ILE A 32 -10.42 -8.56 8.77
C ILE A 32 -8.92 -8.28 8.60
N LEU A 33 -8.60 -7.07 8.16
CA LEU A 33 -7.24 -6.57 8.03
C LEU A 33 -6.99 -5.54 9.16
N PRO A 34 -6.14 -5.83 10.14
CA PRO A 34 -5.80 -4.88 11.20
C PRO A 34 -4.64 -3.96 10.78
N LYS A 35 -4.62 -2.74 11.33
CA LYS A 35 -3.54 -1.75 11.20
C LYS A 35 -3.13 -1.50 9.74
N VAL A 36 -4.10 -1.22 8.89
CA VAL A 36 -3.90 -1.07 7.44
C VAL A 36 -3.44 0.34 7.11
N VAL A 37 -2.36 0.45 6.34
CA VAL A 37 -1.91 1.72 5.77
C VAL A 37 -2.56 1.89 4.41
N VAL A 38 -3.12 3.05 4.15
CA VAL A 38 -3.77 3.42 2.89
C VAL A 38 -3.16 4.72 2.38
N PRO A 39 -2.63 4.77 1.15
CA PRO A 39 -2.22 6.01 0.50
C PRO A 39 -3.39 6.99 0.36
N ILE A 40 -3.17 8.28 0.63
CA ILE A 40 -4.24 9.29 0.68
C ILE A 40 -5.05 9.35 -0.63
N GLY A 41 -4.39 9.19 -1.78
CA GLY A 41 -5.06 9.15 -3.08
C GLY A 41 -6.05 8.00 -3.23
N LEU A 42 -5.78 6.85 -2.60
CA LEU A 42 -6.69 5.70 -2.58
C LEU A 42 -7.78 5.83 -1.52
N ASN A 43 -7.53 6.60 -0.45
CA ASN A 43 -8.47 6.81 0.65
C ASN A 43 -9.81 7.39 0.16
N ASN A 44 -9.74 8.31 -0.81
CA ASN A 44 -10.91 8.97 -1.38
C ASN A 44 -11.85 7.98 -2.11
N PHE A 45 -11.35 6.82 -2.53
CA PHE A 45 -12.14 5.80 -3.23
C PHE A 45 -12.60 4.68 -2.29
N LEU A 46 -12.12 4.65 -1.04
CA LEU A 46 -12.60 3.70 -0.03
C LEU A 46 -13.92 4.15 0.60
N ASP A 47 -14.11 5.46 0.74
CA ASP A 47 -15.27 6.04 1.43
C ASP A 47 -16.50 6.18 0.51
N VAL A 48 -16.27 6.34 -0.79
CA VAL A 48 -17.32 6.67 -1.78
C VAL A 48 -18.16 5.45 -2.19
N ASP A 49 -17.63 4.24 -2.10
CA ASP A 49 -18.22 3.02 -2.68
C ASP A 49 -18.55 1.92 -1.64
N ALA A 50 -19.01 2.31 -0.45
CA ALA A 50 -19.29 1.38 0.66
C ALA A 50 -20.38 0.32 0.36
N ASP A 51 -21.25 0.57 -0.62
CA ASP A 51 -22.44 -0.26 -0.90
C ASP A 51 -22.21 -1.37 -1.94
N GLY A 52 -20.97 -1.57 -2.42
CA GLY A 52 -20.66 -2.58 -3.43
C GLY A 52 -19.50 -3.52 -3.09
N VAL A 53 -19.23 -4.45 -4.01
CA VAL A 53 -18.07 -5.35 -3.92
C VAL A 53 -16.83 -4.59 -4.37
N THR A 54 -15.97 -4.27 -3.43
CA THR A 54 -14.67 -3.64 -3.68
C THR A 54 -13.58 -4.70 -3.66
N THR A 55 -12.57 -4.59 -4.52
CA THR A 55 -11.38 -5.44 -4.47
C THR A 55 -10.17 -4.62 -4.02
N LEU A 56 -9.53 -5.03 -2.93
CA LEU A 56 -8.31 -4.41 -2.42
C LEU A 56 -7.10 -5.24 -2.81
N HIS A 57 -6.12 -4.57 -3.41
CA HIS A 57 -4.78 -5.08 -3.65
C HIS A 57 -3.84 -4.53 -2.60
N TYR A 58 -3.16 -5.41 -1.87
CA TYR A 58 -2.29 -5.01 -0.77
C TYR A 58 -0.98 -5.78 -0.74
N VAL A 59 0.03 -5.14 -0.16
CA VAL A 59 1.34 -5.74 0.13
C VAL A 59 1.50 -5.81 1.64
N LYS A 60 1.96 -6.96 2.13
CA LYS A 60 2.35 -7.14 3.52
C LYS A 60 3.72 -7.80 3.53
N LEU A 61 4.74 -7.10 4.01
CA LEU A 61 6.04 -7.68 4.27
C LEU A 61 6.10 -8.16 5.72
N PHE A 62 7.11 -8.98 6.03
CA PHE A 62 7.34 -9.47 7.38
C PHE A 62 7.45 -8.30 8.37
N TYR A 63 6.68 -8.38 9.46
CA TYR A 63 6.59 -7.37 10.52
C TYR A 63 6.04 -5.98 10.13
N THR A 64 5.58 -5.77 8.89
CA THR A 64 4.96 -4.50 8.49
C THR A 64 3.43 -4.56 8.54
N SER A 65 2.82 -3.38 8.71
CA SER A 65 1.40 -3.19 8.42
C SER A 65 1.09 -3.54 6.97
N PRO A 66 -0.08 -4.13 6.67
CA PRO A 66 -0.55 -4.28 5.30
C PRO A 66 -0.75 -2.88 4.69
N LEU A 67 -0.18 -2.67 3.52
CA LEU A 67 -0.28 -1.43 2.76
C LEU A 67 -1.16 -1.67 1.54
N ILE A 68 -2.25 -0.92 1.42
CA ILE A 68 -3.08 -0.94 0.22
C ILE A 68 -2.33 -0.22 -0.90
N ILE A 69 -2.26 -0.87 -2.05
CA ILE A 69 -1.56 -0.37 -3.24
C ILE A 69 -2.51 -0.22 -4.43
N GLY A 70 -3.67 -0.86 -4.41
CA GLY A 70 -4.68 -0.68 -5.43
C GLY A 70 -6.09 -1.05 -4.97
N ILE A 71 -7.06 -0.50 -5.67
CA ILE A 71 -8.49 -0.63 -5.40
C ILE A 71 -9.20 -0.83 -6.74
N GLU A 72 -10.13 -1.78 -6.77
CA GLU A 72 -11.14 -1.87 -7.81
C GLU A 72 -12.49 -1.52 -7.19
N THR A 73 -13.13 -0.48 -7.70
CA THR A 73 -14.44 -0.01 -7.22
C THR A 73 -15.56 -0.91 -7.75
N PRO A 74 -16.75 -0.91 -7.13
CA PRO A 74 -17.92 -1.61 -7.63
C PRO A 74 -18.33 -1.15 -9.04
N SER A 75 -18.03 0.10 -9.38
CA SER A 75 -18.23 0.71 -10.70
C SER A 75 -17.27 0.18 -11.77
N GLY A 76 -16.30 -0.66 -11.39
CA GLY A 76 -15.30 -1.25 -12.28
C GLY A 76 -14.08 -0.36 -12.51
N GLU A 77 -13.98 0.76 -11.81
CA GLU A 77 -12.81 1.64 -11.89
C GLU A 77 -11.66 1.03 -11.11
N ARG A 78 -10.45 1.17 -11.65
CA ARG A 78 -9.25 0.53 -11.10
C ARG A 78 -8.19 1.58 -10.83
N TYR A 79 -7.81 1.74 -9.58
CA TYR A 79 -6.85 2.74 -9.13
C TYR A 79 -5.68 2.11 -8.40
N TYR A 80 -4.46 2.62 -8.60
CA TYR A 80 -3.29 2.20 -7.84
C TYR A 80 -2.53 3.41 -7.32
N ALA A 81 -1.94 3.27 -6.13
CA ALA A 81 -1.10 4.31 -5.56
C ALA A 81 0.27 4.31 -6.23
N LYS A 82 0.62 5.43 -6.88
CA LYS A 82 1.92 5.56 -7.52
C LYS A 82 2.98 5.97 -6.49
N THR A 83 3.90 5.07 -6.20
CA THR A 83 5.11 5.36 -5.43
C THR A 83 6.18 6.02 -6.31
N ASN A 84 7.04 6.83 -5.69
CA ASN A 84 8.12 7.50 -6.40
C ASN A 84 9.37 6.60 -6.41
N ALA A 85 9.56 5.85 -7.50
CA ALA A 85 10.68 4.94 -7.70
C ALA A 85 12.06 5.59 -7.48
N PHE A 86 12.18 6.91 -7.67
CA PHE A 86 13.42 7.63 -7.41
C PHE A 86 13.76 7.68 -5.91
N THR A 87 12.75 7.85 -5.05
CA THR A 87 12.94 7.81 -3.59
C THR A 87 13.35 6.41 -3.14
N SER A 88 12.76 5.38 -3.74
CA SER A 88 13.11 3.97 -3.52
C SER A 88 14.58 3.69 -3.84
N LEU A 89 15.04 4.18 -4.99
CA LEU A 89 16.42 4.01 -5.45
C LEU A 89 17.42 4.68 -4.50
N ILE A 90 17.12 5.90 -4.02
CA ILE A 90 17.97 6.61 -3.05
C ILE A 90 18.07 5.81 -1.73
N ILE A 91 16.94 5.36 -1.19
CA ILE A 91 16.92 4.59 0.07
C ILE A 91 17.76 3.30 -0.08
N LEU A 92 17.64 2.61 -1.21
CA LEU A 92 18.41 1.41 -1.48
C LEU A 92 19.92 1.70 -1.55
N ILE A 93 20.33 2.72 -2.30
CA ILE A 93 21.74 3.11 -2.45
C ILE A 93 22.31 3.54 -1.10
N CYS A 94 21.60 4.38 -0.35
CA CYS A 94 22.03 4.79 0.99
C CYS A 94 22.20 3.57 1.91
N SER A 95 21.26 2.62 1.87
CA SER A 95 21.33 1.40 2.68
C SER A 95 22.59 0.60 2.38
N ILE A 96 22.95 0.42 1.10
CA ILE A 96 24.14 -0.31 0.67
C ILE A 96 25.43 0.42 1.10
N ILE A 97 25.50 1.74 0.90
CA ILE A 97 26.67 2.56 1.28
C ILE A 97 26.91 2.56 2.79
N LEU A 98 25.87 2.39 3.60
CA LEU A 98 25.95 2.35 5.07
C LEU A 98 26.29 0.97 5.65
N ILE A 99 26.33 -0.10 4.83
CA ILE A 99 26.73 -1.46 5.28
C ILE A 99 28.15 -1.49 5.88
N PRO A 100 29.19 -0.85 5.29
CA PRO A 100 30.55 -0.88 5.82
C PRO A 100 30.69 -0.19 7.19
N PHE A 101 29.77 0.72 7.53
CA PHE A 101 29.75 1.45 8.79
C PHE A 101 29.04 0.62 9.86
N LEU A 102 29.73 -0.41 10.38
CA LEU A 102 29.25 -1.27 11.48
C LEU A 102 27.94 -2.03 11.17
N GLY A 103 27.64 -2.28 9.89
CA GLY A 103 26.41 -2.95 9.51
C GLY A 103 25.15 -2.09 9.65
N LEU A 104 25.27 -0.78 9.85
CA LEU A 104 24.10 0.12 9.94
C LEU A 104 23.17 -0.01 8.73
N GLY A 105 23.72 -0.26 7.54
CA GLY A 105 22.95 -0.53 6.33
C GLY A 105 21.97 -1.72 6.44
N LEU A 106 22.27 -2.72 7.28
CA LEU A 106 21.39 -3.87 7.52
C LEU A 106 20.08 -3.49 8.24
N LEU A 107 20.09 -2.40 9.02
CA LEU A 107 18.89 -1.91 9.69
C LEU A 107 17.87 -1.32 8.70
N PHE A 108 18.34 -0.80 7.56
CA PHE A 108 17.50 -0.15 6.55
C PHE A 108 17.04 -1.09 5.44
N LEU A 109 17.67 -2.26 5.30
CA LEU A 109 17.32 -3.29 4.31
C LEU A 109 15.83 -3.69 4.33
N PRO A 110 15.19 -3.96 5.49
CA PRO A 110 13.76 -4.28 5.53
C PRO A 110 12.88 -3.17 4.96
N ALA A 111 13.22 -1.91 5.24
CA ALA A 111 12.49 -0.76 4.69
C ALA A 111 12.71 -0.64 3.17
N ALA A 112 13.95 -0.81 2.70
CA ALA A 112 14.25 -0.81 1.27
C ALA A 112 13.48 -1.91 0.51
N PHE A 113 13.44 -3.14 1.06
CA PHE A 113 12.64 -4.22 0.49
C PHE A 113 11.15 -3.91 0.48
N ALA A 114 10.63 -3.26 1.52
CA ALA A 114 9.23 -2.86 1.56
C ALA A 114 8.89 -1.89 0.44
N VAL A 115 9.74 -0.90 0.20
CA VAL A 115 9.55 0.07 -0.87
C VAL A 115 9.67 -0.58 -2.26
N ILE A 116 10.64 -1.48 -2.46
CA ILE A 116 10.78 -2.21 -3.74
C ILE A 116 9.55 -3.09 -4.00
N ALA A 117 9.05 -3.79 -2.97
CA ALA A 117 7.87 -4.63 -3.10
C ALA A 117 6.62 -3.81 -3.47
N THR A 118 6.52 -2.56 -2.98
CA THR A 118 5.43 -1.66 -3.37
C THR A 118 5.57 -1.16 -4.81
N ASP A 119 6.79 -0.84 -5.26
CA ASP A 119 7.04 -0.40 -6.62
C ASP A 119 6.74 -1.51 -7.64
N ILE A 120 7.21 -2.73 -7.37
CA ILE A 120 6.94 -3.90 -8.21
C ILE A 120 5.43 -4.16 -8.30
N ALA A 121 4.74 -4.10 -7.17
CA ALA A 121 3.31 -4.37 -7.14
C ALA A 121 2.50 -3.25 -7.81
N GLY A 122 2.93 -1.98 -7.69
CA GLY A 122 2.38 -0.86 -8.45
C GLY A 122 2.58 -1.03 -9.97
N GLY A 123 3.77 -1.46 -10.41
CA GLY A 123 4.04 -1.80 -11.81
C GLY A 123 3.15 -2.93 -12.33
N GLN A 124 2.97 -4.00 -11.54
CA GLN A 124 2.05 -5.09 -11.88
C GLN A 124 0.60 -4.63 -12.04
N LEU A 125 0.15 -3.68 -11.22
CA LEU A 125 -1.20 -3.09 -11.34
C LEU A 125 -1.30 -2.18 -12.56
N GLN A 126 -0.26 -1.40 -12.84
CA GLN A 126 -0.18 -0.58 -14.05
C GLN A 126 -0.29 -1.44 -15.32
N ASP A 127 0.43 -2.57 -15.37
CA ASP A 127 0.36 -3.52 -16.49
C ASP A 127 -1.03 -4.17 -16.65
N GLN A 128 -1.81 -4.22 -15.56
CA GLN A 128 -3.21 -4.68 -15.54
C GLN A 128 -4.22 -3.58 -15.91
N GLY A 129 -3.74 -2.39 -16.29
CA GLY A 129 -4.58 -1.26 -16.70
C GLY A 129 -5.13 -0.42 -15.55
N PHE A 130 -4.54 -0.49 -14.35
CA PHE A 130 -4.94 0.38 -13.24
C PHE A 130 -4.47 1.82 -13.49
N THR A 131 -5.29 2.78 -13.08
CA THR A 131 -5.02 4.21 -13.20
C THR A 131 -4.23 4.71 -12.00
N PRO A 132 -3.12 5.45 -12.18
CA PRO A 132 -2.33 5.97 -11.06
C PRO A 132 -3.05 7.09 -10.32
N VAL A 133 -3.04 7.01 -9.00
CA VAL A 133 -3.43 8.10 -8.08
C VAL A 133 -2.23 8.49 -7.21
N LYS A 134 -2.17 9.77 -6.83
CA LYS A 134 -1.07 10.34 -6.04
C LYS A 134 -1.39 10.38 -4.56
#